data_AF-A0A9X6VPF4-F1
#
_entry.id   AF-A0A9X6VPF4-F1
#
_cell.length_a   1.000
_cell.length_b   1.000
_cell.length_c   1.000
_cell.angle_alpha   90.00
_cell.angle_beta   90.00
_cell.angle_gamma   90.00
#
_symmetry.space_group_name_H-M   'P 1'
#
loop_
_entity.id
_entity.type
_entity.pdbx_description
1 polymer ?
#
loop_
_entity_poly.entity_id
_entity_poly.type
_entity_poly.pdbx_seq_one_letter_code
_entity_poly.pdbx_strand_id
1 'polypeptide(L)'
;EKWINPNGGIEMVFESTAYSVENSPPHERITAYGIDIGKNPNIKLIAVDPKVIPLGTQVDVEGYGVAIAGDTGGAIKGKIIDVLFPTEREAIKWGRKKVKIRILN
;
A
#
# COMPACT_ATOMS: atom_id res chain seq x y z
N GLU A 1 -1.84 -14.22 12.67
CA GLU A 1 -0.86 -14.12 13.76
C GLU A 1 0.05 -12.91 13.55
N LYS A 2 0.54 -12.27 14.61
CA LYS A 2 1.61 -11.25 14.54
C LYS A 2 2.91 -11.98 14.85
N TRP A 3 3.87 -11.99 13.94
CA TRP A 3 5.18 -12.54 14.19
C TRP A 3 6.13 -11.37 14.50
N ILE A 4 6.81 -11.44 15.64
CA ILE A 4 7.85 -10.48 16.00
C ILE A 4 9.16 -11.01 15.39
N ASN A 5 9.71 -10.29 14.43
CA ASN A 5 11.00 -10.64 13.83
C ASN A 5 12.12 -10.44 14.88
N PRO A 6 13.12 -11.34 14.96
CA PRO A 6 14.25 -11.19 15.89
C PRO A 6 15.04 -9.87 15.76
N ASN A 7 14.89 -9.15 14.64
CA ASN A 7 15.46 -7.81 14.43
C ASN A 7 14.53 -6.66 14.90
N GLY A 8 13.46 -6.94 15.65
CA GLY A 8 12.60 -5.95 16.30
C GLY A 8 11.46 -5.38 15.43
N GLY A 9 11.35 -5.79 14.16
CA GLY A 9 10.26 -5.38 13.27
C GLY A 9 8.98 -6.22 13.45
N ILE A 10 7.82 -5.58 13.32
CA ILE A 10 6.52 -6.27 13.28
C ILE A 10 6.30 -6.76 11.85
N GLU A 11 6.18 -8.07 11.66
CA GLU A 11 5.82 -8.69 10.38
C GLU A 11 4.41 -9.30 10.44
N MET A 12 3.64 -9.07 9.38
CA MET A 12 2.25 -9.49 9.27
C MET A 12 1.91 -9.88 7.84
N VAL A 13 1.04 -10.88 7.67
CA VAL A 13 0.50 -11.27 6.36
C VAL A 13 -0.79 -10.51 6.09
N PHE A 14 -0.89 -9.93 4.90
CA PHE A 14 -2.05 -9.19 4.39
C PHE A 14 -2.53 -9.81 3.07
N GLU A 15 -3.81 -9.63 2.76
CA GLU A 15 -4.29 -9.71 1.38
C GLU A 15 -3.94 -8.40 0.68
N SER A 16 -3.38 -8.49 -0.52
CA SER A 16 -3.03 -7.35 -1.35
C SER A 16 -3.79 -7.39 -2.66
N THR A 17 -4.36 -6.25 -3.02
CA THR A 17 -4.79 -5.91 -4.38
C THR A 17 -3.86 -4.86 -4.96
N ALA A 18 -4.13 -4.43 -6.19
CA ALA A 18 -3.46 -3.30 -6.81
C ALA A 18 -4.47 -2.37 -7.48
N TYR A 19 -4.14 -1.09 -7.50
CA TYR A 19 -4.82 -0.04 -8.25
C TYR A 19 -3.80 0.77 -9.05
N SER A 20 -4.27 1.55 -10.02
CA SER A 20 -3.43 2.43 -10.82
C SER A 20 -3.94 3.86 -10.80
N VAL A 21 -3.00 4.80 -10.90
CA VAL A 21 -3.30 6.23 -11.12
C VAL A 21 -3.55 6.55 -12.60
N GLU A 22 -3.26 5.60 -13.49
CA GLU A 22 -3.60 5.69 -14.90
C GLU A 22 -5.10 6.01 -15.05
N ASN A 23 -5.41 7.02 -15.86
CA ASN A 23 -6.76 7.52 -16.11
C ASN A 23 -7.50 8.18 -14.93
N SER A 24 -6.96 8.20 -13.70
CA SER A 24 -7.59 8.91 -12.58
C SER A 24 -7.64 10.42 -12.87
N PRO A 25 -8.79 11.11 -12.71
CA PRO A 25 -8.85 12.56 -12.84
C PRO A 25 -8.10 13.25 -11.69
N PRO A 26 -7.60 14.50 -11.84
CA PRO A 26 -6.75 15.15 -10.85
C PRO A 26 -7.32 15.19 -9.42
N HIS A 27 -8.63 15.32 -9.26
CA HIS A 27 -9.28 15.39 -7.95
C HIS A 27 -9.33 14.04 -7.19
N GLU A 28 -9.05 12.92 -7.87
CA GLU A 28 -8.96 11.58 -7.28
C GLU A 28 -7.52 11.17 -6.95
N ARG A 29 -6.53 12.01 -7.29
CA ARG A 29 -5.10 11.69 -7.11
C ARG A 29 -4.52 12.16 -5.78
N ILE A 30 -5.32 12.82 -4.96
CA ILE A 30 -4.88 13.24 -3.62
C ILE A 30 -5.26 12.15 -2.64
N THR A 31 -4.25 11.48 -2.09
CA THR A 31 -4.46 10.38 -1.13
C THR A 31 -4.93 10.92 0.23
N ALA A 32 -5.41 10.03 1.09
CA ALA A 32 -5.80 10.37 2.47
C ALA A 32 -4.65 11.02 3.29
N TYR A 33 -3.39 10.74 2.96
CA TYR A 33 -2.22 11.35 3.58
C TYR A 33 -1.77 12.68 2.91
N GLY A 34 -2.50 13.14 1.89
CA GLY A 34 -2.24 14.40 1.20
C GLY A 34 -1.18 14.32 0.10
N ILE A 35 -0.83 13.12 -0.37
CA ILE A 35 0.13 12.94 -1.46
C ILE A 35 -0.60 13.02 -2.79
N ASP A 36 -0.09 13.83 -3.72
CA ASP A 36 -0.54 13.85 -5.11
C ASP A 36 0.19 12.76 -5.92
N ILE A 37 -0.45 11.60 -6.08
CA ILE A 37 0.11 10.46 -6.81
C ILE A 37 0.17 10.70 -8.34
N GLY A 38 -0.49 11.75 -8.84
CA GLY A 38 -0.38 12.16 -10.24
C GLY A 38 0.94 12.84 -10.59
N LYS A 39 1.60 13.47 -9.61
CA LYS A 39 2.92 14.12 -9.80
C LYS A 39 4.06 13.12 -9.82
N ASN A 40 3.90 12.00 -9.12
CA ASN A 40 4.87 10.90 -9.11
C ASN A 40 4.14 9.56 -9.14
N PRO A 41 3.72 9.07 -10.33
CA PRO A 41 2.98 7.83 -10.44
C PRO A 41 3.82 6.58 -10.08
N ASN A 42 5.15 6.73 -9.99
CA ASN A 42 6.06 5.67 -9.55
C ASN A 42 6.30 5.66 -8.04
N ILE A 43 5.67 6.57 -7.28
CA ILE A 43 5.80 6.55 -5.82
C ILE A 43 5.30 5.21 -5.28
N LYS A 44 6.10 4.60 -4.42
CA LYS A 44 5.70 3.39 -3.70
C LYS A 44 4.78 3.79 -2.56
N LEU A 45 3.48 3.63 -2.79
CA LEU A 45 2.43 4.00 -1.87
C LEU A 45 1.40 2.88 -1.79
N ILE A 46 0.88 2.66 -0.59
CA ILE A 46 -0.20 1.71 -0.35
C ILE A 46 -1.40 2.36 0.33
N ALA A 47 -2.59 1.90 -0.03
CA ALA A 47 -3.80 2.13 0.75
C ALA A 47 -3.90 1.08 1.86
N VAL A 48 -4.31 1.51 3.06
CA VAL A 48 -4.39 0.66 4.27
C VAL A 48 -5.66 0.92 5.08
N ASP A 49 -5.92 0.07 6.07
CA ASP A 49 -6.77 0.42 7.22
C ASP A 49 -5.91 1.14 8.29
N PRO A 50 -6.15 2.42 8.59
CA PRO A 50 -5.38 3.18 9.58
C PRO A 50 -5.43 2.61 11.00
N LYS A 51 -6.43 1.78 11.33
CA LYS A 51 -6.52 1.09 12.63
C LYS A 51 -5.52 -0.08 12.74
N VAL A 52 -4.97 -0.55 11.62
CA VAL A 52 -4.01 -1.66 11.55
C VAL A 52 -2.61 -1.14 11.24
N ILE A 53 -2.47 -0.27 10.23
CA ILE A 53 -1.23 0.41 9.87
C ILE A 53 -1.54 1.92 9.81
N PRO A 54 -1.01 2.75 10.73
CA PRO A 54 -1.23 4.18 10.69
C PRO A 54 -0.77 4.81 9.37
N LEU A 55 -1.44 5.89 8.95
CA LEU A 55 -0.97 6.66 7.79
C LEU A 55 0.38 7.31 8.09
N GLY A 56 1.23 7.41 7.06
CA GLY A 56 2.60 7.89 7.15
C GLY A 56 3.62 6.82 7.54
N THR A 57 3.19 5.64 7.99
CA THR A 57 4.09 4.53 8.31
C THR A 57 4.84 4.05 7.06
N GLN A 58 6.16 3.89 7.17
CA GLN A 58 6.95 3.21 6.16
C GLN A 58 6.87 1.69 6.36
N VAL A 59 6.67 0.97 5.26
CA VAL A 59 6.57 -0.48 5.26
C VAL A 59 7.40 -1.07 4.13
N ASP A 60 7.83 -2.31 4.30
CA ASP A 60 8.43 -3.13 3.24
C ASP A 60 7.42 -4.21 2.85
N VAL A 61 6.94 -4.15 1.61
CA VAL A 61 5.91 -5.06 1.08
C VAL A 61 6.58 -6.09 0.18
N GLU A 62 6.45 -7.36 0.54
CA GLU A 62 7.03 -8.49 -0.19
C GLU A 62 6.70 -8.43 -1.69
N GLY A 63 7.74 -8.36 -2.53
CA GLY A 63 7.61 -8.31 -3.98
C GLY A 63 7.22 -6.94 -4.57
N TYR A 64 6.90 -5.94 -3.74
CA TYR A 64 6.57 -4.57 -4.19
C TYR A 64 7.64 -3.54 -3.79
N GLY A 65 8.28 -3.73 -2.63
CA GLY A 65 9.35 -2.89 -2.09
C GLY A 65 8.91 -1.98 -0.94
N VAL A 66 9.81 -1.07 -0.55
CA VAL A 66 9.54 -0.08 0.51
C VAL A 66 8.53 0.94 0.02
N ALA A 67 7.46 1.14 0.80
CA ALA A 67 6.34 2.00 0.48
C ALA A 67 5.87 2.81 1.69
N ILE A 68 5.15 3.90 1.44
CA ILE A 68 4.44 4.67 2.47
C ILE A 68 2.97 4.21 2.54
N ALA A 69 2.47 4.00 3.75
CA ALA A 69 1.04 3.90 4.03
C ALA A 69 0.40 5.28 3.85
N GLY A 70 0.05 5.61 2.61
CA GLY A 70 -0.29 6.97 2.21
C GLY A 70 -1.76 7.18 1.87
N ASP A 71 -2.56 6.13 1.81
CA ASP A 71 -3.97 6.24 1.40
C ASP A 71 -4.91 5.30 2.17
N THR A 72 -6.20 5.45 1.93
CA THR A 72 -7.26 4.57 2.45
C THR A 72 -8.26 4.23 1.35
N GLY A 73 -9.03 3.17 1.55
CA GLY A 73 -10.13 2.83 0.65
C GLY A 73 -11.34 2.29 1.40
N GLY A 74 -12.52 2.41 0.80
CA GLY A 74 -13.76 1.87 1.36
C GLY A 74 -13.70 0.36 1.59
N ALA A 75 -13.09 -0.38 0.67
CA ALA A 75 -12.90 -1.83 0.74
C ALA A 75 -11.62 -2.26 1.47
N ILE A 76 -10.71 -1.32 1.75
CA ILE A 76 -9.42 -1.61 2.39
C ILE A 76 -9.58 -1.54 3.91
N LYS A 77 -10.02 -2.66 4.48
CA LYS A 77 -10.34 -2.80 5.91
C LYS A 77 -9.65 -4.01 6.53
N GLY A 78 -9.20 -3.89 7.78
CA GLY A 78 -8.46 -4.94 8.46
C GLY A 78 -7.11 -5.24 7.78
N LYS A 79 -6.85 -6.52 7.49
CA LYS A 79 -5.58 -6.98 6.90
C LYS A 79 -5.64 -7.05 5.37
N ILE A 80 -6.12 -5.97 4.77
CA ILE A 80 -6.16 -5.76 3.32
C ILE A 80 -5.33 -4.51 3.02
N ILE A 81 -4.51 -4.56 1.96
CA ILE A 81 -3.82 -3.40 1.39
C ILE A 81 -4.09 -3.31 -0.11
N ASP A 82 -3.93 -2.11 -0.66
CA ASP A 82 -3.94 -1.87 -2.11
C ASP A 82 -2.65 -1.18 -2.52
N VAL A 83 -1.86 -1.78 -3.41
CA VAL A 83 -0.58 -1.19 -3.86
C VAL A 83 -0.78 -0.32 -5.10
N LEU A 84 -0.15 0.85 -5.13
CA LEU A 84 -0.22 1.76 -6.28
C LEU A 84 0.72 1.31 -7.41
N PHE A 85 0.22 1.33 -8.64
CA PHE A 85 1.03 1.26 -9.85
C PHE A 85 0.81 2.45 -10.78
N PRO A 86 1.80 2.79 -11.61
CA PRO A 86 1.63 3.86 -12.59
C PRO A 86 0.67 3.46 -13.72
N THR A 87 0.56 2.16 -14.03
CA THR A 87 -0.30 1.65 -15.12
C THR A 87 -1.27 0.55 -14.65
N GLU A 88 -2.44 0.48 -15.27
CA GLU A 88 -3.44 -0.59 -15.10
C GLU A 88 -2.83 -1.95 -15.43
N ARG A 89 -1.99 -2.01 -16.47
CA ARG A 89 -1.31 -3.25 -16.88
C ARG A 89 -0.43 -3.82 -15.75
N GLU A 90 0.29 -2.97 -15.03
CA GLU A 90 1.11 -3.42 -13.90
C GLU A 90 0.26 -3.82 -12.70
N ALA A 91 -0.83 -3.10 -12.43
CA ALA A 91 -1.79 -3.47 -11.39
C ALA A 91 -2.43 -4.85 -11.69
N ILE A 92 -2.82 -5.10 -12.94
CA ILE A 92 -3.33 -6.40 -13.39
C ILE A 92 -2.28 -7.50 -13.23
N LYS A 93 -1.02 -7.22 -13.63
CA LYS A 93 0.08 -8.17 -13.50
C LYS A 93 0.40 -8.50 -12.03
N TRP A 94 0.25 -7.52 -11.13
CA TRP A 94 0.40 -7.75 -9.70
C TRP A 94 -0.62 -8.76 -9.18
N GLY A 95 -1.89 -8.59 -9.55
CA GLY A 95 -3.00 -9.45 -9.17
C GLY A 95 -3.30 -9.45 -7.66
N ARG A 96 -4.36 -10.14 -7.27
CA ARG A 96 -4.69 -10.33 -5.85
C ARG A 96 -3.89 -11.49 -5.26
N LYS A 97 -3.20 -11.26 -4.15
CA LYS A 97 -2.38 -12.30 -3.48
C LYS A 97 -2.13 -11.97 -2.01
N LYS A 98 -1.64 -12.95 -1.26
CA LYS A 98 -1.13 -12.71 0.09
C LYS A 98 0.31 -12.22 0.02
N VAL A 99 0.65 -11.22 0.83
CA VAL A 99 2.00 -10.68 0.95
C VAL A 99 2.38 -10.51 2.42
N LYS A 100 3.67 -10.66 2.72
CA LYS A 100 4.23 -10.21 3.99
C LYS A 100 4.51 -8.72 3.95
N ILE A 101 4.16 -8.05 5.04
CA ILE A 101 4.47 -6.64 5.27
C ILE A 101 5.27 -6.54 6.55
N ARG A 102 6.39 -5.83 6.47
CA ARG A 102 7.23 -5.45 7.61
C ARG A 102 7.10 -3.95 7.86
N ILE A 103 6.75 -3.58 9.09
CA ILE A 103 6.73 -2.17 9.51
C ILE A 103 8.17 -1.72 9.75
N LEU A 104 8.55 -0.58 9.16
CA LEU A 104 9.86 0.06 9.32
C LEU A 104 9.72 1.17 10.36
N ASN A 105 10.56 1.13 11.39
CA ASN A 105 10.59 2.14 12.46
C ASN A 105 11.40 3.36 12.05
#